data_AF-A0A4Q2KWS8-F1
#
_entry.id   AF-A0A4Q2KWS8-F1
#
_cell.length_a   1.000
_cell.length_b   1.000
_cell.length_c   1.000
_cell.angle_alpha   90.00
_cell.angle_beta   90.00
_cell.angle_gamma   90.00
#
_symmetry.space_group_name_H-M   'P 1'
#
loop_
_entity.id
_entity.type
_entity.pdbx_description
1 polymer ?
#
loop_
_entity_poly.entity_id
_entity_poly.type
_entity_poly.pdbx_seq_one_letter_code
_entity_poly.pdbx_strand_id
1 'polypeptide(L)'
;MIILYIKFFKSFISKRIPLSEIVTQTIGPKEYKRIHDTIHDKLELVLEFCKSPKSREEIQQFLNLKNRSHVMKLYIQPLLETEKLKMTLPEKPKSKYQKYERK
;
A
#
# COMPACT_ATOMS: atom_id res chain seq x y z
N MET A 1 -13.24 13.51 -15.13
CA MET A 1 -11.80 13.27 -14.87
C MET A 1 -11.49 12.26 -13.74
N ILE A 2 -12.47 11.62 -13.09
CA ILE A 2 -12.23 10.64 -12.00
C ILE A 2 -12.09 9.20 -12.54
N ILE A 3 -12.89 8.84 -13.55
CA ILE A 3 -12.91 7.49 -14.15
C ILE A 3 -11.61 7.16 -14.89
N LEU A 4 -10.93 8.18 -15.45
CA LEU A 4 -9.66 8.01 -16.15
C LEU A 4 -8.51 7.61 -15.23
N TYR A 5 -8.46 8.09 -13.98
CA TYR A 5 -7.42 7.66 -13.05
C TYR A 5 -7.62 6.20 -12.63
N ILE A 6 -8.86 5.78 -12.39
CA ILE A 6 -9.19 4.39 -12.01
C ILE A 6 -9.00 3.44 -13.20
N LYS A 7 -9.34 3.84 -14.43
CA LYS A 7 -9.10 3.03 -15.65
C LYS A 7 -7.62 2.99 -16.04
N PHE A 8 -6.88 4.10 -15.90
CA PHE A 8 -5.43 4.13 -16.12
C PHE A 8 -4.70 3.31 -15.04
N PHE A 9 -5.19 3.33 -13.79
CA PHE A 9 -4.72 2.44 -12.71
C PHE A 9 -5.04 0.95 -12.97
N LYS A 10 -6.27 0.63 -13.38
CA LYS A 10 -6.66 -0.74 -13.74
C LYS A 10 -5.88 -1.27 -14.95
N SER A 11 -5.54 -0.40 -15.91
CA SER A 11 -4.81 -0.78 -17.13
C SER A 11 -3.33 -1.06 -16.89
N PHE A 12 -2.72 -0.45 -15.87
CA PHE A 12 -1.29 -0.68 -15.55
C PHE A 12 -1.06 -1.98 -14.76
N ILE A 13 -2.09 -2.50 -14.07
CA ILE A 13 -2.01 -3.69 -13.19
C ILE A 13 -2.74 -4.93 -13.76
N SER A 14 -3.40 -4.82 -14.92
CA SER A 14 -4.00 -5.99 -15.60
C SER A 14 -2.96 -6.92 -16.26
N LYS A 15 -1.69 -6.51 -16.29
CA LYS A 15 -0.58 -7.44 -16.54
C LYS A 15 -0.05 -7.87 -15.18
N ARG A 16 -0.10 -9.18 -14.94
CA ARG A 16 0.38 -9.84 -13.73
C ARG A 16 1.85 -9.49 -13.46
N ILE A 17 2.08 -8.41 -12.76
CA ILE A 17 3.37 -8.12 -12.14
C ILE A 17 3.14 -8.39 -10.66
N PRO A 18 3.57 -9.55 -10.16
CA PRO A 18 3.45 -9.82 -8.74
C PRO A 18 4.30 -8.78 -8.00
N LEU A 19 3.87 -8.43 -6.78
CA LEU A 19 4.63 -7.61 -5.82
C LEU A 19 6.09 -8.07 -5.64
N SER A 20 6.43 -9.26 -6.16
CA SER A 20 7.74 -9.86 -6.28
C SER A 20 8.73 -9.09 -7.14
N GLU A 21 8.35 -8.48 -8.27
CA GLU A 21 9.34 -7.97 -9.25
C GLU A 21 10.19 -6.82 -8.70
N ILE A 22 9.65 -6.01 -7.79
CA ILE A 22 10.38 -4.95 -7.09
C ILE A 22 11.45 -5.53 -6.16
N VAL A 23 11.23 -6.76 -5.69
CA VAL A 23 12.08 -7.48 -4.74
C VAL A 23 13.03 -8.47 -5.45
N THR A 24 12.70 -8.96 -6.65
CA THR A 24 13.44 -10.06 -7.31
C THR A 24 14.72 -9.65 -8.02
N GLN A 25 15.01 -8.35 -8.20
CA GLN A 25 16.19 -7.94 -8.96
C GLN A 25 17.53 -8.16 -8.23
N THR A 26 17.53 -8.51 -6.93
CA THR A 26 18.77 -8.54 -6.14
C THR A 26 18.91 -9.69 -5.12
N ILE A 27 17.92 -10.58 -4.94
CA ILE A 27 17.95 -11.57 -3.85
C ILE A 27 17.58 -12.99 -4.30
N GLY A 28 18.18 -14.00 -3.65
CA GLY A 28 17.92 -15.41 -3.92
C GLY A 28 16.51 -15.88 -3.48
N PRO A 29 16.03 -17.03 -3.99
CA PRO A 29 14.66 -17.51 -3.79
C PRO A 29 14.25 -17.75 -2.31
N LYS A 30 15.22 -18.02 -1.44
CA LYS A 30 15.00 -18.21 0.01
C LYS A 30 14.75 -16.89 0.73
N GLU A 31 15.34 -15.80 0.26
CA GLU A 31 15.17 -14.44 0.77
C GLU A 31 13.80 -13.88 0.35
N TYR A 32 13.38 -14.17 -0.88
CA TYR A 32 12.07 -13.79 -1.42
C TYR A 32 10.91 -14.31 -0.56
N LYS A 33 10.94 -15.59 -0.17
CA LYS A 33 9.90 -16.19 0.67
C LYS A 33 9.80 -15.50 2.03
N ARG A 34 10.95 -15.24 2.69
CA ARG A 34 10.99 -14.54 3.98
C ARG A 34 10.41 -13.14 3.90
N ILE A 35 10.75 -12.39 2.84
CA ILE A 35 10.24 -11.03 2.64
C ILE A 35 8.74 -11.04 2.34
N HIS A 36 8.27 -11.98 1.52
CA HIS A 36 6.86 -12.13 1.20
C HIS A 36 6.02 -12.36 2.47
N ASP A 37 6.43 -13.30 3.31
CA ASP A 37 5.74 -13.62 4.56
C ASP A 37 5.75 -12.40 5.51
N THR A 38 6.91 -11.73 5.65
CA THR A 38 7.04 -10.52 6.47
C THR A 38 6.15 -9.36 6.01
N ILE A 39 5.96 -9.20 4.69
CA ILE A 39 5.07 -8.15 4.15
C ILE A 39 3.61 -8.50 4.44
N HIS A 40 3.22 -9.76 4.31
CA HIS A 40 1.85 -10.20 4.59
C HIS A 40 1.45 -9.92 6.05
N ASP A 41 2.31 -10.29 7.00
CA ASP A 41 2.08 -10.04 8.43
C ASP A 41 1.92 -8.54 8.72
N LYS A 42 2.75 -7.71 8.08
CA LYS A 42 2.68 -6.25 8.24
C LYS A 42 1.43 -5.63 7.63
N LEU A 43 0.85 -6.19 6.57
CA LEU A 43 -0.40 -5.70 5.99
C LEU A 43 -1.56 -5.81 6.97
N GLU A 44 -1.65 -6.93 7.72
CA GLU A 44 -2.66 -7.11 8.75
C GLU A 44 -2.48 -6.11 9.90
N LEU A 45 -1.23 -5.88 10.33
CA LEU A 45 -0.92 -4.86 11.34
C LEU A 45 -1.35 -3.45 10.90
N VAL A 46 -1.15 -3.10 9.63
CA VAL A 46 -1.61 -1.80 9.09
C VAL A 46 -3.14 -1.71 9.11
N LEU A 47 -3.85 -2.79 8.77
CA LEU A 47 -5.32 -2.80 8.82
C LEU A 47 -5.85 -2.62 10.24
N GLU A 48 -5.20 -3.24 11.22
CA GLU A 48 -5.55 -3.07 12.62
C GLU A 48 -5.26 -1.63 13.10
N PHE A 49 -4.11 -1.08 12.72
CA PHE A 49 -3.73 0.29 13.05
C PHE A 49 -4.66 1.35 12.42
N CYS A 50 -5.12 1.10 11.20
CA CYS A 50 -6.03 1.97 10.45
C CYS A 50 -7.51 1.81 10.85
N LYS A 51 -7.85 1.12 11.96
CA LYS A 51 -9.20 1.19 12.53
C LYS A 51 -9.66 2.61 12.85
N SER A 52 -8.69 3.49 13.13
CA SER A 52 -8.89 4.95 13.16
C SER A 52 -8.22 5.59 11.95
N PRO A 53 -8.69 6.76 11.47
CA PRO A 53 -8.04 7.45 10.35
C PRO A 53 -6.58 7.80 10.65
N LYS A 54 -5.65 7.22 9.90
CA LYS A 54 -4.20 7.44 10.02
C LYS A 54 -3.63 8.09 8.77
N SER A 55 -2.71 9.02 8.98
CA SER A 55 -1.87 9.58 7.92
C SER A 55 -0.83 8.57 7.44
N ARG A 56 -0.29 8.77 6.24
CA ARG A 56 0.81 7.94 5.74
C ARG A 56 2.04 8.05 6.66
N GLU A 57 2.30 9.23 7.22
CA GLU A 57 3.38 9.48 8.17
C GLU A 57 3.24 8.60 9.43
N GLU A 58 2.05 8.51 10.00
CA GLU A 58 1.78 7.64 11.15
C GLU A 58 1.97 6.16 10.79
N ILE A 59 1.46 5.73 9.63
CA ILE A 59 1.63 4.34 9.15
C ILE A 59 3.12 4.03 8.92
N GLN A 60 3.86 4.99 8.38
CA GLN A 60 5.30 4.86 8.16
C GLN A 60 6.06 4.69 9.48
N GLN A 61 5.75 5.52 10.48
CA GLN A 61 6.35 5.44 11.81
C GLN A 61 6.02 4.11 12.49
N PHE A 62 4.76 3.67 12.39
CA PHE A 62 4.31 2.39 12.93
C PHE A 62 5.07 1.21 12.32
N LEU A 63 5.31 1.22 11.00
CA LEU A 63 6.08 0.19 10.31
C LEU A 63 7.61 0.33 10.48
N ASN A 64 8.07 1.39 11.16
CA ASN A 64 9.48 1.77 11.29
C ASN A 64 10.22 1.81 9.94
N LEU A 65 9.57 2.35 8.90
CA LEU A 65 10.12 2.46 7.55
C LEU A 65 10.64 3.87 7.28
N LYS A 66 11.80 3.97 6.63
CA LYS A 66 12.39 5.27 6.26
C LYS A 66 11.77 5.88 5.00
N ASN A 67 11.30 5.04 4.07
CA ASN A 67 10.91 5.46 2.73
C ASN A 67 9.39 5.60 2.59
N ARG A 68 8.93 6.84 2.33
CA ARG A 68 7.51 7.20 2.11
C ARG A 68 6.89 6.45 0.93
N SER A 69 7.63 6.34 -0.18
CA SER A 69 7.15 5.66 -1.39
C SER A 69 7.01 4.16 -1.18
N HIS A 70 7.86 3.58 -0.34
CA HIS A 70 7.81 2.17 0.02
C HIS A 70 6.53 1.84 0.81
N VAL A 71 6.20 2.66 1.80
CA VAL A 71 4.96 2.54 2.59
C VAL A 71 3.72 2.62 1.69
N MET A 72 3.71 3.60 0.77
CA MET A 72 2.58 3.79 -0.13
C MET A 72 2.42 2.59 -1.07
N LYS A 73 3.49 2.16 -1.75
CA LYS A 73 3.42 1.13 -2.80
C LYS A 73 3.18 -0.28 -2.27
N LEU A 74 3.76 -0.65 -1.12
CA LEU A 74 3.68 -2.02 -0.61
C LEU A 74 2.61 -2.25 0.44
N TYR A 75 2.13 -1.21 1.11
CA TYR A 75 1.19 -1.36 2.22
C TYR A 75 -0.14 -0.65 1.95
N ILE A 76 -0.10 0.67 1.73
CA ILE A 76 -1.35 1.44 1.62
C ILE A 76 -2.07 1.14 0.29
N GLN A 77 -1.36 1.19 -0.82
CA GLN A 77 -1.94 1.02 -2.15
C GLN A 77 -2.57 -0.38 -2.35
N PRO A 78 -1.91 -1.49 -1.99
CA PRO A 78 -2.53 -2.81 -2.10
C PRO A 78 -3.80 -2.94 -1.25
N LEU A 79 -3.85 -2.31 -0.09
CA LEU A 79 -5.03 -2.33 0.77
C LEU A 79 -6.18 -1.45 0.26
N LEU A 80 -5.87 -0.34 -0.43
CA LEU A 80 -6.88 0.46 -1.13
C LEU A 80 -7.46 -0.29 -2.35
N GLU A 81 -6.61 -0.98 -3.10
CA GLU A 81 -7.01 -1.74 -4.29
C GLU A 81 -7.83 -2.98 -3.93
N THR A 82 -7.50 -3.64 -2.82
CA THR A 82 -8.30 -4.75 -2.26
C THR A 82 -9.50 -4.27 -1.44
N GLU A 83 -9.78 -2.97 -1.46
CA GLU A 83 -10.86 -2.31 -0.71
C GLU A 83 -10.87 -2.57 0.80
N LYS A 84 -9.75 -2.98 1.40
CA LYS A 84 -9.63 -3.14 2.85
C LYS A 84 -9.36 -1.81 3.57
N LEU A 85 -8.81 -0.83 2.85
CA LEU A 85 -8.70 0.56 3.27
C LEU A 85 -9.55 1.46 2.39
N LYS A 86 -9.92 2.63 2.91
CA LYS A 86 -10.50 3.75 2.18
C LYS A 86 -9.77 5.05 2.51
N MET A 87 -9.84 6.00 1.59
CA MET A 87 -9.37 7.37 1.79
C MET A 87 -10.47 8.20 2.46
N THR A 88 -10.10 9.05 3.41
CA THR A 88 -11.05 9.99 4.03
C THR A 88 -11.36 11.18 3.11
N LEU A 89 -10.44 11.55 2.22
CA LEU A 89 -10.60 12.63 1.23
C LEU A 89 -10.40 12.09 -0.19
N PRO A 90 -11.36 11.34 -0.75
CA PRO A 90 -11.24 10.76 -2.09
C PRO A 90 -11.19 11.83 -3.20
N GLU A 91 -11.83 12.98 -3.02
CA GLU A 91 -11.83 14.09 -4.00
C GLU A 91 -10.47 14.80 -4.09
N LYS A 92 -9.70 14.78 -2.99
CA LYS A 92 -8.40 15.47 -2.88
C LYS A 92 -7.32 14.47 -2.48
N PRO A 93 -6.96 13.50 -3.36
CA PRO A 93 -6.07 12.39 -3.01
C PRO A 93 -4.66 12.84 -2.60
N LYS A 94 -4.22 14.02 -3.07
CA LYS A 94 -2.91 14.62 -2.74
C LYS A 94 -2.98 15.60 -1.55
N SER A 95 -4.11 15.67 -0.85
CA SER A 95 -4.25 16.55 0.32
C SER A 95 -3.26 16.19 1.41
N LYS A 96 -2.64 17.20 2.04
CA LYS A 96 -1.83 17.01 3.25
C LYS A 96 -2.62 16.47 4.44
N TYR A 97 -3.96 16.60 4.39
CA TYR A 97 -4.88 16.08 5.41
C TYR A 97 -5.46 14.72 5.02
N GLN A 98 -4.94 14.08 3.96
CA GLN A 98 -5.39 12.75 3.57
C GLN A 98 -5.08 11.74 4.67
N LYS A 99 -6.08 10.93 5.02
CA LYS A 99 -5.95 9.82 5.95
C LYS A 99 -6.54 8.56 5.34
N TYR A 100 -6.10 7.42 5.87
CA TYR A 100 -6.53 6.10 5.49
C TYR A 100 -7.18 5.45 6.69
N GLU A 101 -8.34 4.84 6.47
CA GLU A 101 -9.08 4.11 7.49
C GLU A 101 -9.53 2.78 6.92
N ARG A 102 -9.69 1.79 7.80
CA ARG A 102 -10.22 0.48 7.45
C ARG A 102 -11.64 0.63 6.91
N LYS A 103 -11.92 -0.06 5.81
CA LYS A 103 -13.26 -0.14 5.22
C LYS A 103 -14.12 -1.13 5.99
#